data_AF-A0A497LMQ9-F1
#
_entry.id   AF-A0A497LMQ9-F1
#
_cell.length_a   1.000
_cell.length_b   1.000
_cell.length_c   1.000
_cell.angle_alpha   90.00
_cell.angle_beta   90.00
_cell.angle_gamma   90.00
#
_symmetry.space_group_name_H-M   'P 1'
#
loop_
_entity.id
_entity.type
_entity.pdbx_description
1 polymer ?
#
loop_
_entity_poly.entity_id
_entity_poly.type
_entity_poly.pdbx_seq_one_letter_code
_entity_poly.pdbx_strand_id
1 'polypeptide(L)' 'MMKIERLASNTIIDNLLGGGVEKGAITNFYGPAGSGKTNLALLFVLSCVKNGCAAYIDTENGFSVERFF' A
#
# COMPACT_ATOMS: atom_id res chain seq x y z
N MET A 1 5.61 -19.67 -17.64
CA MET A 1 4.61 -18.67 -17.22
C MET A 1 5.37 -17.54 -16.53
N MET A 2 5.15 -16.27 -16.91
CA MET A 2 5.87 -15.13 -16.31
C MET A 2 5.50 -15.00 -14.83
N LYS A 3 6.49 -14.82 -13.96
CA LYS A 3 6.27 -14.58 -12.53
C LYS A 3 5.89 -13.11 -12.35
N ILE A 4 4.67 -12.86 -11.87
CA ILE A 4 4.22 -11.50 -11.55
C ILE A 4 4.94 -11.05 -10.27
N GLU A 5 5.62 -9.91 -10.35
CA GLU A 5 6.25 -9.30 -9.19
C GLU A 5 5.21 -8.53 -8.38
N ARG A 6 5.24 -8.68 -7.04
CA ARG A 6 4.28 -8.07 -6.13
C ARG A 6 4.98 -7.32 -5.00
N LEU A 7 4.38 -6.22 -4.56
CA LEU A 7 4.75 -5.51 -3.35
C LEU A 7 3.79 -5.94 -2.23
N ALA A 8 4.30 -6.60 -1.20
CA ALA A 8 3.52 -7.00 -0.03
C ALA A 8 3.26 -5.81 0.89
N SER A 9 2.09 -5.76 1.53
CA SER A 9 1.80 -4.80 2.60
C SER A 9 2.36 -5.27 3.96
N ASN A 10 2.82 -6.51 4.05
CA ASN A 10 3.19 -7.24 5.27
C ASN A 10 2.04 -7.34 6.28
N THR A 11 0.80 -7.51 5.79
CA THR A 11 -0.37 -7.74 6.64
C THR A 11 -1.19 -8.92 6.13
N ILE A 12 -2.24 -9.29 6.88
CA ILE A 12 -3.17 -10.35 6.47
C ILE A 12 -3.85 -10.07 5.12
N ILE A 13 -3.90 -8.81 4.67
CA ILE A 13 -4.47 -8.44 3.37
C ILE A 13 -3.69 -9.07 2.21
N ASP A 14 -2.38 -9.34 2.38
CA ASP A 14 -1.59 -9.98 1.32
C ASP A 14 -2.14 -11.36 0.94
N ASN A 15 -2.78 -12.08 1.87
CA ASN A 15 -3.43 -13.35 1.58
C ASN A 15 -4.60 -13.20 0.60
N LEU A 16 -5.38 -12.13 0.75
CA LEU A 16 -6.47 -11.80 -0.17
C LEU A 16 -5.93 -11.36 -1.54
N LEU A 17 -4.81 -10.66 -1.56
CA LEU A 17 -4.20 -10.12 -2.78
C LEU A 17 -3.29 -11.13 -3.51
N GLY A 18 -3.08 -12.34 -2.98
CA GLY A 18 -2.16 -13.32 -3.56
C GLY A 18 -0.68 -12.93 -3.41
N GLY A 19 -0.32 -12.32 -2.27
CA GLY A 19 1.05 -11.91 -1.91
C GLY A 19 1.34 -10.41 -2.02
N GLY A 20 0.32 -9.58 -2.26
CA GLY A 20 0.44 -8.12 -2.34
C GLY A 20 -0.03 -7.53 -3.66
N VAL A 21 0.21 -6.24 -3.87
CA VAL A 21 -0.19 -5.54 -5.11
C VAL A 21 0.79 -5.83 -6.25
N GLU A 22 0.28 -5.99 -7.47
CA GLU A 22 1.10 -6.27 -8.66
C GLU A 22 1.92 -5.05 -9.08
N LYS A 23 3.21 -5.24 -9.35
CA LYS A 23 4.04 -4.19 -9.96
C LYS A 23 3.64 -4.00 -11.42
N GLY A 24 3.64 -2.73 -11.87
CA GLY A 24 3.25 -2.37 -13.24
C GLY A 24 1.74 -2.30 -13.46
N ALA A 25 0.93 -2.45 -12.40
CA ALA A 25 -0.52 -2.34 -12.45
C ALA A 25 -1.05 -1.29 -11.46
N ILE A 26 -2.23 -0.73 -11.75
CA ILE A 26 -2.95 0.14 -10.83
C ILE A 26 -3.84 -0.73 -9.94
N THR A 27 -3.66 -0.65 -8.62
CA THR A 27 -4.56 -1.26 -7.63
C THR A 27 -5.35 -0.16 -6.92
N ASN A 28 -6.68 -0.25 -6.92
CA ASN A 28 -7.55 0.73 -6.28
C ASN A 28 -8.22 0.15 -5.03
N PHE A 29 -8.01 0.80 -3.87
CA PHE A 29 -8.69 0.47 -2.61
C PHE A 29 -9.75 1.54 -2.31
N TYR A 30 -11.03 1.15 -2.29
CA TYR A 30 -12.15 2.07 -2.05
C TYR A 30 -13.03 1.60 -0.89
N GLY A 31 -13.80 2.53 -0.31
CA GLY A 31 -14.68 2.26 0.83
C GLY A 31 -14.97 3.50 1.69
N PRO A 32 -15.86 3.40 2.69
CA PRO A 32 -16.25 4.51 3.56
C PRO A 32 -15.10 5.16 4.34
N ALA A 33 -15.29 6.37 4.87
CA ALA A 33 -14.33 6.98 5.79
C ALA A 33 -14.03 6.04 6.97
N GLY A 34 -12.76 5.98 7.40
CA GLY A 34 -12.34 5.07 8.48
C GLY A 34 -12.15 3.59 8.06
N SER A 35 -12.42 3.20 6.82
CA SER A 35 -12.25 1.80 6.36
C SER A 35 -10.79 1.33 6.22
N GLY A 36 -9.80 2.15 6.60
CA GLY A 36 -8.38 1.78 6.58
C GLY A 36 -7.62 2.04 5.28
N LYS A 37 -8.23 2.66 4.25
CA LYS A 37 -7.58 2.93 2.94
C LYS A 37 -6.23 3.64 3.08
N THR A 38 -6.20 4.78 3.78
CA THR A 38 -5.00 5.59 4.02
C THR A 38 -3.94 4.78 4.77
N ASN A 39 -4.34 4.03 5.80
CA ASN A 39 -3.41 3.19 6.56
C ASN A 39 -2.79 2.10 5.68
N LEU A 40 -3.59 1.47 4.82
CA LEU A 40 -3.10 0.46 3.89
C LEU A 40 -2.12 1.05 2.86
N ALA A 41 -2.40 2.25 2.35
CA ALA A 41 -1.47 2.97 1.47
C ALA A 41 -0.14 3.26 2.18
N LEU A 42 -0.17 3.72 3.44
CA LEU A 42 1.05 3.94 4.24
C LEU A 42 1.85 2.64 4.44
N LEU A 43 1.19 1.51 4.70
CA LEU A 43 1.87 0.22 4.86
C LEU A 43 2.59 -0.22 3.57
N PHE A 44 1.99 0.01 2.40
CA PHE A 44 2.68 -0.24 1.13
C PHE A 44 3.87 0.69 0.93
N VAL A 45 3.76 1.98 1.30
CA VAL A 45 4.91 2.91 1.27
C VAL A 45 6.02 2.40 2.17
N LEU A 46 5.72 2.07 3.43
CA LEU A 46 6.69 1.53 4.39
C LEU A 46 7.35 0.24 3.91
N SER A 47 6.59 -0.64 3.25
CA SER A 47 7.13 -1.85 2.64
C SER A 47 8.07 -1.53 1.47
N CYS A 48 7.68 -0.57 0.62
CA CYS A 48 8.45 -0.18 -0.57
C CYS A 48 9.80 0.47 -0.19
N VAL A 49 9.80 1.40 0.76
CA VAL A 49 11.01 2.17 1.14
C VAL A 49 12.10 1.32 1.79
N LYS A 50 11.81 0.07 2.18
CA LYS A 50 12.84 -0.88 2.64
C LYS A 50 13.87 -1.21 1.56
N ASN A 51 13.46 -1.24 0.29
CA ASN A 51 14.32 -1.65 -0.84
C ASN A 51 14.14 -0.75 -2.08
N GLY A 52 13.54 0.43 -1.93
CA GLY A 52 13.17 1.28 -3.06
C GLY A 52 12.72 2.67 -2.64
N CYS A 53 11.99 3.34 -3.53
CA CYS A 53 11.48 4.69 -3.30
C CYS A 53 9.98 4.72 -3.56
N ALA A 54 9.27 5.51 -2.76
CA ALA A 54 7.83 5.72 -2.90
C ALA A 54 7.51 7.21 -2.84
N ALA A 55 6.53 7.63 -3.63
CA ALA A 55 5.91 8.94 -3.54
C ALA A 55 4.52 8.78 -2.93
N TYR A 56 4.23 9.50 -1.86
CA TYR A 56 2.91 9.55 -1.24
C TYR A 56 2.27 10.90 -1.57
N ILE A 57 1.14 10.89 -2.27
CA ILE A 57 0.42 12.10 -2.68
C ILE A 57 -0.81 12.23 -1.77
N ASP A 58 -0.80 13.24 -0.92
CA ASP A 58 -1.90 13.54 -0.01
C ASP A 58 -2.79 14.63 -0.61
N THR A 59 -4.00 14.24 -1.01
CA THR A 59 -4.98 15.14 -1.65
C THR A 59 -5.88 15.85 -0.66
N GLU A 60 -5.96 15.37 0.58
CA GLU A 60 -6.92 15.83 1.60
C GLU A 60 -6.22 16.45 2.82
N ASN A 61 -4.88 16.57 2.78
CA ASN A 61 -4.05 16.98 3.91
C ASN A 61 -4.28 16.11 5.16
N GLY A 62 -4.50 14.80 4.95
CA GLY A 62 -4.80 13.80 5.97
C GLY A 62 -3.60 12.92 6.37
N PHE A 63 -2.40 13.19 5.84
CA PHE A 63 -1.19 12.48 6.22
C PHE A 63 -0.86 12.75 7.70
N SER A 64 -0.61 11.67 8.45
CA SER A 64 -0.18 11.75 9.86
C SER A 64 1.18 11.11 9.99
N VAL A 65 2.11 11.91 10.52
CA VAL A 65 3.48 11.50 10.78
C VAL A 65 3.51 10.39 11.83
N GLU A 66 2.62 10.42 12.83
CA GLU A 66 2.57 9.39 13.88
C GLU A 66 2.12 8.02 13.35
N ARG A 67 1.35 7.98 12.25
CA ARG A 67 1.00 6.71 11.59
C ARG A 67 2.13 6.16 10.71
N PHE A 68 3.12 6.99 10.39
CA PHE A 68 4.20 6.62 9.49
C PHE A 68 5.41 6.03 10.23
N PHE A 69 5.67 6.47 11.46
CA PHE A 69 6.74 5.97 12.31
C PHE A 69 6.22 4.93 13.31
#